data_AF-A0AAI9RPL9-F1
#
_entry.id   AF-A0AAI9RPL9-F1
#
_cell.length_a   1.000
_cell.length_b   1.000
_cell.length_c   1.000
_cell.angle_alpha   90.00
_cell.angle_beta   90.00
_cell.angle_gamma   90.00
#
_symmetry.space_group_name_H-M   'P 1'
#
loop_
_entity.id
_entity.type
_entity.pdbx_description
1 polymer ?
#
loop_
_entity_poly.entity_id
_entity_poly.type
_entity_poly.pdbx_seq_one_letter_code
_entity_poly.pdbx_strand_id
1 'polypeptide(L)'
;MVSLSIVFIIFGSLLPVMIGVQQSLQVKKERVSAYETLHEAAREISTGAIQGQRVVNGIVYSWQMTDQLCVDYADYKGEREQLCIE
;
A
#
# COMPACT_ATOMS: atom_id res chain seq x y z
N MET A 1 21.28 26.18 -29.50
CA MET A 1 20.15 26.45 -28.58
C MET A 1 19.06 25.39 -28.70
N VAL A 2 18.55 25.06 -29.90
CA VAL A 2 17.47 24.06 -30.09
C VAL A 2 17.78 22.67 -29.52
N SER A 3 19.02 22.19 -29.64
CA SER A 3 19.44 20.89 -29.07
C SER A 3 19.30 20.82 -27.55
N LEU A 4 19.67 21.91 -26.85
CA LEU A 4 19.52 22.02 -25.40
C LEU A 4 18.03 22.05 -25.01
N SER A 5 17.20 22.76 -25.76
CA SER A 5 15.74 22.79 -25.55
C SER A 5 15.12 21.39 -25.64
N ILE A 6 15.52 20.62 -26.66
CA ILE A 6 15.05 19.24 -26.87
C ILE A 6 15.45 18.35 -25.67
N VAL A 7 16.69 18.48 -25.19
CA VAL A 7 17.17 17.75 -24.00
C VAL A 7 16.31 18.08 -22.77
N PHE A 8 16.05 19.36 -22.49
CA PHE A 8 15.21 19.75 -21.35
C PHE A 8 13.77 19.22 -21.46
N ILE A 9 13.19 19.19 -22.66
CA ILE A 9 11.83 18.64 -22.88
C ILE A 9 11.81 17.12 -22.63
N ILE A 10 12.82 16.40 -23.11
CA ILE A 10 12.89 14.94 -22.94
C ILE A 10 13.08 14.59 -21.46
N PHE A 11 14.07 15.17 -20.77
CA PHE A 11 14.30 14.87 -19.37
C PHE A 11 13.18 15.39 -18.46
N GLY A 12 12.62 16.56 -18.78
CA GLY A 12 11.49 17.14 -18.08
C GLY A 12 10.20 16.33 -18.20
N SER A 13 10.02 15.54 -19.27
CA SER A 13 8.88 14.63 -19.43
C SER A 13 9.14 13.23 -18.87
N LEU A 14 10.39 12.75 -18.89
CA LEU A 14 10.74 11.42 -18.34
C LEU A 14 10.66 11.36 -16.81
N LEU A 15 11.09 12.42 -16.14
CA LEU A 15 11.05 12.54 -14.67
C LEU A 15 9.65 12.35 -14.06
N PRO A 16 8.61 13.11 -14.47
CA PRO A 16 7.27 12.95 -13.90
C PRO A 16 6.67 11.56 -14.17
N VAL A 17 6.99 10.95 -15.31
CA VAL A 17 6.56 9.57 -15.62
C VAL A 17 7.19 8.57 -14.64
N MET A 18 8.50 8.67 -14.39
CA MET A 18 9.17 7.78 -13.43
C MET A 18 8.61 7.94 -12.01
N ILE A 19 8.32 9.16 -11.57
CA ILE A 19 7.72 9.43 -10.26
C ILE A 19 6.34 8.77 -10.15
N GLY A 20 5.49 8.91 -11.18
CA GLY A 20 4.16 8.28 -11.20
C GLY A 20 4.22 6.74 -11.13
N VAL A 21 5.17 6.13 -11.85
CA VAL A 21 5.38 4.67 -11.78
C VAL A 21 5.81 4.24 -10.38
N GLN A 22 6.78 4.92 -9.76
CA GLN A 22 7.21 4.62 -8.39
C GLN A 22 6.05 4.70 -7.40
N GLN A 23 5.22 5.74 -7.47
CA GLN A 23 4.04 5.88 -6.62
C GLN A 23 3.06 4.73 -6.80
N SER A 24 2.73 4.36 -8.05
CA SER A 24 1.81 3.25 -8.32
C SER A 24 2.32 1.90 -7.77
N LEU A 25 3.64 1.69 -7.79
CA LEU A 25 4.27 0.50 -7.25
C LEU A 25 4.20 0.45 -5.73
N GLN A 26 4.37 1.59 -5.04
CA GLN A 26 4.22 1.66 -3.58
C GLN A 26 2.79 1.30 -3.17
N VAL A 27 1.78 1.94 -3.79
CA VAL A 27 0.36 1.63 -3.54
C VAL A 27 0.06 0.16 -3.75
N LYS A 28 0.55 -0.42 -4.86
CA LYS A 28 0.28 -1.82 -5.18
C LYS A 28 0.95 -2.76 -4.16
N LYS A 29 2.16 -2.45 -3.72
CA LYS A 29 2.90 -3.22 -2.70
C LYS A 29 2.18 -3.19 -1.35
N GLU A 30 1.66 -2.03 -0.95
CA GLU A 30 0.90 -1.86 0.29
C GLU A 30 -0.40 -2.67 0.26
N ARG A 31 -1.15 -2.61 -0.85
CA ARG A 31 -2.37 -3.43 -1.02
C ARG A 31 -2.10 -4.92 -0.94
N VAL A 32 -1.03 -5.41 -1.58
CA VAL A 32 -0.65 -6.83 -1.47
C VAL A 32 -0.37 -7.20 -0.02
N SER A 33 0.37 -6.36 0.71
CA SER A 33 0.67 -6.59 2.12
C SER A 33 -0.58 -6.59 2.99
N ALA A 34 -1.57 -5.73 2.69
CA ALA A 34 -2.86 -5.71 3.36
C ALA A 34 -3.67 -7.00 3.10
N TYR A 35 -3.70 -7.49 1.85
CA TYR A 35 -4.37 -8.77 1.53
C TYR A 35 -3.69 -9.99 2.18
N GLU A 36 -2.36 -10.02 2.22
CA GLU A 36 -1.63 -11.05 2.97
C GLU A 36 -2.00 -11.00 4.46
N THR A 37 -2.10 -9.79 5.03
CA THR A 37 -2.48 -9.60 6.43
C THR A 37 -3.92 -10.05 6.67
N LEU A 38 -4.86 -9.78 5.75
CA LEU A 38 -6.23 -10.30 5.82
C LEU A 38 -6.25 -11.84 5.83
N HIS A 39 -5.44 -12.47 4.97
CA HIS A 39 -5.37 -13.92 4.91
C HIS A 39 -4.79 -14.52 6.20
N GLU A 40 -3.72 -13.92 6.72
CA GLU A 40 -3.13 -14.32 8.00
C GLU A 40 -4.09 -14.11 9.17
N ALA A 41 -4.81 -12.98 9.19
CA ALA A 41 -5.85 -12.69 10.15
C ALA A 41 -6.96 -13.74 10.15
N ALA A 42 -7.44 -14.15 8.97
CA ALA A 42 -8.44 -15.22 8.85
C ALA A 42 -7.94 -16.54 9.48
N ARG A 43 -6.65 -16.86 9.34
CA ARG A 43 -6.04 -18.01 10.00
C ARG A 43 -5.99 -17.82 11.52
N GLU A 44 -5.58 -16.65 12.02
CA GLU A 44 -5.52 -16.37 13.45
C GLU A 44 -6.91 -16.37 14.11
N ILE A 45 -7.93 -15.88 13.42
CA ILE A 45 -9.32 -15.95 13.87
C ILE A 45 -9.77 -17.40 14.05
N SER A 46 -9.38 -18.31 13.16
CA SER A 46 -9.66 -19.74 13.32
C SER A 46 -9.03 -20.34 14.59
N THR A 47 -7.98 -19.72 15.11
CA THR A 47 -7.32 -20.09 16.38
C THR A 47 -7.88 -19.35 17.60
N GLY A 48 -8.85 -18.46 17.41
CA GLY A 48 -9.54 -17.73 18.48
C GLY A 48 -9.05 -16.29 18.72
N ALA A 49 -8.16 -15.76 17.88
CA ALA A 49 -7.78 -14.36 17.96
C ALA A 49 -8.89 -13.45 17.43
N ILE A 50 -9.14 -12.33 18.11
CA ILE A 50 -10.14 -11.33 17.70
C ILE A 50 -9.52 -10.07 17.11
N GLN A 51 -8.20 -9.90 17.25
CA GLN A 51 -7.45 -8.77 16.74
C GLN A 51 -5.98 -9.14 16.58
N GLY A 52 -5.27 -8.42 15.73
CA GLY A 52 -3.85 -8.61 15.52
C GLY A 52 -3.22 -7.45 14.78
N GLN A 53 -1.89 -7.46 14.74
CA GLN A 53 -1.10 -6.46 14.03
C GLN A 53 0.07 -7.12 13.33
N ARG A 54 0.37 -6.67 12.11
CA ARG A 54 1.53 -7.10 11.32
C ARG A 54 2.31 -5.87 10.88
N VAL A 55 3.62 -5.92 11.02
CA VAL A 55 4.51 -4.84 10.58
C VAL A 55 5.28 -5.29 9.35
N VAL A 56 5.12 -4.57 8.23
CA VAL A 56 5.82 -4.87 6.98
C VAL A 56 6.45 -3.58 6.46
N ASN A 57 7.77 -3.59 6.27
CA ASN A 57 8.54 -2.41 5.82
C ASN A 57 8.28 -1.14 6.67
N GLY A 58 7.99 -1.28 7.97
CA GLY A 58 7.71 -0.16 8.87
C GLY A 58 6.26 0.34 8.84
N ILE A 59 5.40 -0.21 7.99
CA ILE A 59 3.96 0.06 7.98
C ILE A 59 3.27 -0.94 8.91
N VAL A 60 2.39 -0.43 9.78
CA VAL A 60 1.59 -1.23 10.70
C VAL A 60 0.23 -1.51 10.07
N TYR A 61 -0.06 -2.78 9.85
CA TYR A 61 -1.34 -3.28 9.40
C TYR A 61 -2.06 -3.85 10.61
N SER A 62 -3.15 -3.22 11.03
CA SER A 62 -3.96 -3.66 12.17
C SER A 62 -5.25 -4.29 11.66
N TRP A 63 -5.69 -5.36 12.28
CA TRP A 63 -6.97 -5.98 11.96
C TRP A 63 -7.71 -6.34 13.23
N GLN A 64 -9.03 -6.31 13.13
CA GLN A 64 -9.92 -6.71 14.21
C GLN A 64 -11.14 -7.39 13.61
N MET A 65 -11.54 -8.50 14.21
CA MET A 65 -12.77 -9.21 13.89
C MET A 65 -13.92 -8.57 14.67
N THR A 66 -14.66 -7.67 14.01
CA THR A 66 -15.96 -7.16 14.48
C THR A 66 -17.07 -7.82 13.65
N ASP A 67 -17.76 -7.07 12.79
CA ASP A 67 -18.81 -7.60 11.91
C ASP A 67 -18.25 -8.12 10.58
N GLN A 68 -17.15 -7.52 10.11
CA GLN A 68 -16.43 -7.90 8.90
C GLN A 68 -14.93 -7.88 9.18
N LEU A 69 -14.16 -8.72 8.49
CA LEU A 69 -12.71 -8.73 8.60
C LEU A 69 -12.11 -7.62 7.72
N CYS A 70 -11.54 -6.61 8.36
CA CYS A 70 -10.87 -5.50 7.71
C CYS A 70 -9.45 -5.32 8.23
N VAL A 71 -8.57 -4.81 7.38
CA VAL A 71 -7.21 -4.37 7.72
C VAL A 71 -7.12 -2.86 7.54
N ASP A 72 -6.71 -2.18 8.60
CA ASP A 72 -6.40 -0.75 8.65
C ASP A 72 -4.89 -0.52 8.56
N TYR A 73 -4.47 0.40 7.70
CA TYR A 73 -3.08 0.81 7.58
C TYR A 73 -2.96 2.27 7.16
N ALA A 74 -1.77 2.84 7.35
CA ALA A 74 -1.41 4.12 6.75
C ALA A 74 -0.67 3.86 5.44
N ASP A 75 -1.12 4.47 4.35
CA ASP A 75 -0.45 4.40 3.05
C ASP A 75 0.89 5.15 3.06
N TYR A 76 1.64 5.11 1.95
CA TYR A 76 2.90 5.85 1.81
C TYR A 76 2.77 7.37 1.97
N LYS A 77 1.57 7.94 1.88
CA LYS A 77 1.28 9.36 2.12
C LYS A 77 0.87 9.65 3.56
N GLY A 78 0.69 8.62 4.38
CA GLY A 78 0.19 8.73 5.75
C GLY A 78 -1.33 8.84 5.84
N GLU A 79 -2.06 8.63 4.74
CA GLU A 79 -3.51 8.57 4.72
C GLU A 79 -3.97 7.21 5.24
N ARG A 80 -5.01 7.19 6.08
CA ARG A 80 -5.58 5.95 6.59
C ARG A 80 -6.39 5.28 5.49
N GLU A 81 -5.97 4.08 5.11
CA GLU A 81 -6.73 3.19 4.24
C GLU A 81 -7.26 2.00 5.06
N GLN A 82 -8.45 1.54 4.67
CA GLN A 82 -9.09 0.35 5.21
C GLN A 82 -9.42 -0.58 4.06
N LEU A 83 -9.01 -1.85 4.18
CA LEU A 83 -9.26 -2.90 3.21
C LEU A 83 -10.12 -3.98 3.86
N CYS A 84 -11.35 -4.14 3.38
CA CYS A 84 -12.29 -5.17 3.82
C CYS A 84 -12.53 -6.19 2.70
N ILE A 85 -12.92 -7.42 3.08
CA ILE A 85 -13.37 -8.44 2.13
C ILE A 85 -14.87 -8.18 1.86
N GLU A 86 -15.27 -8.08 0.59
CA GLU A 86 -16.67 -7.99 0.15
C GLU A 86 -17.47 -9.27 0.44
#